data_AF-A0A7J8ZT42-F1
#
_entry.id   AF-A0A7J8ZT42-F1
#
_cell.length_a   1.000
_cell.length_b   1.000
_cell.length_c   1.000
_cell.angle_alpha   90.00
_cell.angle_beta   90.00
_cell.angle_gamma   90.00
#
_symmetry.space_group_name_H-M   'P 1'
#
loop_
_entity.id
_entity.type
_entity.pdbx_description
1 polymer ?
#
loop_
_entity_poly.entity_id
_entity_poly.type
_entity_poly.pdbx_seq_one_letter_code
_entity_poly.pdbx_strand_id
1 'polypeptide(L)'
;MGFHNSTPELKFVCRRNLMLTINIDKNTEKDLQLAVEEAAKLIAEEKREVIDFSSNVDVSADPGHYVIFWEISGEVSDEVLKECCNCLDRSFVDAGYVSSRKVNAIGPLELRVVWKGTFHKILDHYLGLGAAVSQFKTPRCVGPTNNKVLQILCDNVAKNYFSTAF
;
A
#
# COMPACT_ATOMS: atom_id res chain seq x y z
N MET A 1 3.02 29.34 -17.15
CA MET A 1 3.52 28.52 -18.27
C MET A 1 4.33 29.45 -19.14
N GLY A 2 5.65 29.25 -19.21
CA GLY A 2 6.59 30.14 -19.88
C GLY A 2 7.06 29.57 -21.21
N PHE A 3 7.73 30.41 -21.99
CA PHE A 3 8.45 30.02 -23.19
C PHE A 3 9.87 30.59 -23.09
N HIS A 4 10.87 29.78 -23.44
CA HIS A 4 12.21 30.27 -23.70
C HIS A 4 12.34 30.51 -25.20
N ASN A 5 12.34 31.78 -25.61
CA ASN A 5 12.17 32.19 -27.01
C ASN A 5 10.90 31.58 -27.61
N SER A 6 11.05 30.64 -28.56
CA SER A 6 9.96 29.96 -29.24
C SER A 6 9.67 28.56 -28.70
N THR A 7 10.38 28.11 -27.66
CA THR A 7 10.25 26.76 -27.10
C THR A 7 9.40 26.78 -25.81
N PRO A 8 8.34 25.96 -25.71
CA PRO A 8 7.52 25.90 -24.50
C PRO A 8 8.32 25.31 -23.35
N GLU A 9 8.25 25.95 -22.18
CA GLU A 9 8.79 25.39 -20.96
C GLU A 9 7.82 24.35 -20.41
N LEU A 10 8.30 23.12 -20.28
CA LEU A 10 7.50 22.00 -19.79
C LEU A 10 7.72 21.83 -18.29
N LYS A 11 6.65 21.99 -17.51
CA LYS A 11 6.64 21.61 -16.10
C LYS A 11 6.15 20.17 -15.97
N PHE A 12 6.97 19.30 -15.39
CA PHE A 12 6.52 17.97 -14.99
C PHE A 12 5.48 18.10 -13.87
N VAL A 13 4.30 17.54 -14.09
CA VAL A 13 3.20 17.57 -13.10
C VAL A 13 3.13 16.23 -12.37
N CYS A 14 2.94 15.14 -13.12
CA CYS A 14 2.92 13.79 -12.59
C CYS A 14 3.11 12.77 -13.72
N ARG A 15 3.32 11.50 -13.36
CA ARG A 15 3.21 10.36 -14.26
C ARG A 15 1.90 9.63 -13.95
N ARG A 16 1.05 9.46 -14.95
CA ARG A 16 -0.25 8.77 -14.79
C ARG A 16 -0.03 7.29 -14.43
N ASN A 17 -0.91 6.75 -13.60
CA ASN A 17 -1.02 5.33 -13.22
C ASN A 17 0.07 4.78 -12.28
N LEU A 18 0.89 5.62 -11.64
CA LEU A 18 1.78 5.18 -10.55
C LEU A 18 1.08 5.32 -9.20
N MET A 19 1.18 4.28 -8.36
CA MET A 19 0.55 4.24 -7.03
C MET A 19 1.57 4.21 -5.90
N LEU A 20 2.56 3.33 -5.99
CA LEU A 20 3.65 3.23 -5.02
C LEU A 20 4.96 3.46 -5.77
N THR A 21 5.74 4.43 -5.33
CA THR A 21 7.05 4.72 -5.91
C THR A 21 7.95 5.32 -4.84
N ILE A 22 9.09 4.68 -4.58
CA ILE A 22 10.16 5.23 -3.74
C ILE A 22 11.37 5.59 -4.59
N ASN A 23 11.69 4.77 -5.61
CA ASN A 23 12.88 4.97 -6.44
C ASN A 23 12.49 4.99 -7.93
N ILE A 24 13.15 4.17 -8.77
CA ILE A 24 12.84 4.02 -10.19
C ILE A 24 11.65 3.09 -10.44
N ASP A 25 11.10 2.52 -9.38
CA ASP A 25 10.06 1.52 -9.42
C ASP A 25 8.72 2.12 -9.89
N LYS A 26 7.91 1.30 -10.54
CA LYS A 26 6.71 1.76 -11.27
C LYS A 26 5.50 0.90 -10.94
N ASN A 27 5.25 0.71 -9.65
CA ASN A 27 4.14 -0.11 -9.20
C ASN A 27 2.80 0.60 -9.43
N THR A 28 1.89 -0.11 -10.10
CA THR A 28 0.52 0.33 -10.39
C THR A 28 -0.46 -0.22 -9.36
N GLU A 29 -1.70 0.28 -9.38
CA GLU A 29 -2.79 -0.28 -8.56
C GLU A 29 -3.01 -1.78 -8.86
N LYS A 30 -2.82 -2.18 -10.12
CA LYS A 30 -2.98 -3.57 -10.56
C LYS A 30 -1.89 -4.47 -9.97
N ASP A 31 -0.66 -3.98 -9.89
CA ASP A 31 0.44 -4.76 -9.31
C ASP A 31 0.20 -4.98 -7.81
N LEU A 32 -0.29 -3.97 -7.10
CA LEU A 32 -0.71 -4.10 -5.71
C LEU A 32 -1.86 -5.11 -5.56
N GLN A 33 -2.90 -5.00 -6.40
CA GLN A 33 -4.04 -5.92 -6.38
C GLN A 33 -3.57 -7.38 -6.58
N LEU A 34 -2.71 -7.62 -7.57
CA LEU A 34 -2.15 -8.96 -7.83
C LEU A 34 -1.29 -9.46 -6.66
N ALA A 35 -0.46 -8.60 -6.07
CA ALA A 35 0.35 -8.97 -4.91
C ALA A 35 -0.52 -9.38 -3.72
N VAL A 36 -1.60 -8.64 -3.46
CA VAL A 36 -2.56 -8.97 -2.41
C VAL A 36 -3.30 -10.26 -2.73
N GLU A 37 -3.75 -10.47 -3.96
CA GLU A 37 -4.42 -11.71 -4.38
C GLU A 37 -3.54 -12.94 -4.23
N GLU A 38 -2.25 -12.86 -4.58
CA GLU A 38 -1.30 -13.96 -4.40
C GLU A 38 -1.06 -14.27 -2.92
N ALA A 39 -0.83 -13.25 -2.09
CA ALA A 39 -0.60 -13.45 -0.66
C ALA A 39 -1.87 -13.87 0.10
N ALA A 40 -3.06 -13.45 -0.36
CA ALA A 40 -4.34 -13.81 0.24
C ALA A 40 -4.68 -15.30 0.08
N LYS A 41 -4.10 -15.99 -0.92
CA LYS A 41 -4.26 -17.45 -1.06
C LYS A 41 -3.77 -18.20 0.18
N LEU A 42 -2.72 -17.72 0.83
CA LEU A 42 -2.15 -18.35 2.03
C LEU A 42 -3.12 -18.33 3.21
N ILE A 43 -3.86 -17.23 3.40
CA ILE A 43 -4.88 -17.16 4.48
C ILE A 43 -6.19 -17.82 4.09
N ALA A 44 -6.46 -17.98 2.79
CA ALA A 44 -7.63 -18.71 2.31
C ALA A 44 -7.60 -20.19 2.72
N GLU A 45 -6.40 -20.78 2.88
CA GLU A 45 -6.23 -22.13 3.42
C GLU A 45 -6.77 -22.26 4.85
N GLU A 46 -6.70 -21.20 5.66
CA GLU A 46 -7.26 -21.13 7.01
C GLU A 46 -8.75 -20.70 7.05
N LYS A 47 -9.43 -20.65 5.89
CA LYS A 47 -10.81 -20.12 5.76
C LYS A 47 -10.93 -18.68 6.26
N ARG A 48 -9.93 -17.87 5.93
CA ARG A 48 -9.90 -16.42 6.16
C ARG A 48 -9.81 -15.70 4.81
N GLU A 49 -10.21 -14.45 4.80
CA GLU A 49 -10.18 -13.62 3.60
C GLU A 49 -9.73 -12.20 3.96
N VAL A 50 -9.11 -11.52 2.99
CA VAL A 50 -8.85 -10.09 3.06
C VAL A 50 -10.16 -9.37 2.72
N ILE A 51 -10.72 -8.66 3.70
CA ILE A 51 -11.95 -7.87 3.54
C ILE A 51 -11.66 -6.65 2.68
N ASP A 52 -10.63 -5.89 3.05
CA ASP A 52 -10.20 -4.71 2.33
C ASP A 52 -8.72 -4.42 2.62
N PHE A 53 -8.10 -3.61 1.77
CA PHE A 53 -6.69 -3.29 1.88
C PHE A 53 -6.35 -1.91 1.34
N SER A 54 -5.25 -1.36 1.81
CA SER A 54 -4.67 -0.14 1.26
C SER A 54 -3.14 -0.20 1.38
N SER A 55 -2.47 0.81 0.86
CA SER A 55 -1.02 0.89 0.89
C SER A 55 -0.56 2.30 1.19
N ASN A 56 0.67 2.45 1.64
CA ASN A 56 1.35 3.71 1.86
C ASN A 56 2.84 3.52 1.56
N VAL A 57 3.50 4.63 1.25
CA VAL A 57 4.95 4.71 1.19
C VAL A 57 5.44 5.40 2.47
N ASP A 58 6.20 4.67 3.29
CA ASP A 58 6.84 5.26 4.47
C ASP A 58 8.25 5.73 4.13
N VAL A 59 8.41 7.04 3.98
CA VAL A 59 9.71 7.71 3.75
C VAL A 59 10.32 8.29 5.03
N SER A 60 9.71 8.03 6.20
CA SER A 60 10.29 8.45 7.48
C SER A 60 11.42 7.52 7.92
N ALA A 61 11.43 6.29 7.41
CA ALA A 61 12.52 5.32 7.55
C ALA A 61 13.60 5.53 6.48
N ASP A 62 14.84 5.10 6.80
CA ASP A 62 15.96 5.08 5.87
C ASP A 62 16.56 3.66 5.78
N PRO A 63 16.44 2.96 4.64
CA PRO A 63 15.70 3.34 3.42
C PRO A 63 14.18 3.29 3.63
N GLY A 64 13.44 4.16 2.93
CA GLY A 64 11.98 4.12 2.93
C GLY A 64 11.42 2.79 2.41
N HIS A 65 10.23 2.41 2.86
CA HIS A 65 9.64 1.10 2.56
C HIS A 65 8.14 1.15 2.26
N TYR A 66 7.65 0.03 1.73
CA TYR A 66 6.25 -0.12 1.31
C TYR A 66 5.47 -0.63 2.51
N VAL A 67 4.35 0.02 2.83
CA VAL A 67 3.45 -0.42 3.90
C VAL A 67 2.14 -0.85 3.27
N ILE A 68 1.72 -2.08 3.54
CA ILE A 68 0.43 -2.62 3.08
C ILE A 68 -0.45 -2.87 4.30
N PHE A 69 -1.65 -2.31 4.29
CA PHE A 69 -2.64 -2.46 5.35
C PHE A 69 -3.68 -3.48 4.95
N TRP A 70 -3.90 -4.50 5.78
CA TRP A 70 -4.90 -5.55 5.56
C TRP A 70 -5.94 -5.57 6.66
N GLU A 71 -7.22 -5.51 6.29
CA GLU A 71 -8.32 -5.88 7.15
C GLU A 71 -8.75 -7.31 6.81
N ILE A 72 -8.71 -8.21 7.78
CA ILE A 72 -8.97 -9.65 7.58
C ILE A 72 -10.22 -10.10 8.33
N SER A 73 -10.88 -11.16 7.82
CA SER A 73 -12.16 -11.64 8.36
C SER A 73 -12.10 -12.31 9.73
N GLY A 74 -10.90 -12.63 10.21
CA GLY A 74 -10.66 -13.19 11.55
C GLY A 74 -9.17 -13.26 11.86
N GLU A 75 -8.82 -13.85 13.00
CA GLU A 75 -7.41 -14.03 13.38
C GLU A 75 -6.74 -15.11 12.52
N VAL A 76 -5.46 -14.86 12.22
CA VAL A 76 -4.53 -15.72 11.47
C VAL A 76 -3.25 -15.82 12.32
N SER A 77 -2.56 -16.96 12.22
CA SER A 77 -1.29 -17.17 12.93
C SER A 77 -0.19 -16.20 12.48
N ASP A 78 0.72 -15.85 13.39
CA ASP A 78 1.82 -14.92 13.10
C ASP A 78 2.77 -15.46 12.01
N GLU A 79 2.92 -16.79 11.95
CA GLU A 79 3.74 -17.49 10.96
C GLU A 79 3.16 -17.31 9.55
N VAL A 80 1.85 -17.50 9.40
CA VAL A 80 1.18 -17.31 8.10
C VAL A 80 1.20 -15.84 7.69
N LEU A 81 0.94 -14.90 8.62
CA LEU A 81 1.01 -13.46 8.32
C LEU A 81 2.42 -13.01 7.91
N LYS A 82 3.46 -13.58 8.52
CA LYS A 82 4.84 -13.36 8.11
C LYS A 82 5.09 -13.87 6.70
N GLU A 83 4.59 -15.05 6.35
CA GLU A 83 4.73 -15.57 4.99
C GLU A 83 3.89 -14.79 3.97
N CYS A 84 2.72 -14.29 4.34
CA CYS A 84 1.96 -13.34 3.53
C CYS A 84 2.79 -12.08 3.25
N CYS A 85 3.48 -11.55 4.26
CA CYS A 85 4.37 -10.40 4.08
C CYS A 85 5.52 -10.69 3.10
N ASN A 86 6.13 -11.88 3.20
CA ASN A 86 7.17 -12.32 2.26
C ASN A 86 6.61 -12.52 0.84
N CYS A 87 5.41 -13.09 0.73
CA CYS A 87 4.71 -13.30 -0.53
C CYS A 87 4.39 -11.94 -1.19
N LEU A 88 3.88 -10.97 -0.43
CA LEU A 88 3.64 -9.60 -0.92
C LEU A 88 4.91 -8.98 -1.51
N ASP A 89 6.03 -9.06 -0.79
CA ASP A 89 7.32 -8.51 -1.25
C ASP A 89 7.81 -9.19 -2.54
N ARG A 90 7.63 -10.51 -2.69
CA ARG A 90 8.02 -11.26 -3.89
C ARG A 90 7.09 -11.04 -5.09
N SER A 91 5.82 -10.76 -4.84
CA SER A 91 4.81 -10.61 -5.89
C SER A 91 4.92 -9.31 -6.69
N PHE A 92 5.67 -8.32 -6.19
CA PHE A 92 6.04 -7.14 -6.98
C PHE A 92 7.10 -7.49 -8.02
N VAL A 93 6.63 -7.74 -9.25
CA VAL A 93 7.48 -8.17 -10.38
C VAL A 93 8.19 -7.03 -11.12
N ASP A 94 7.92 -5.77 -10.76
CA ASP A 94 8.58 -4.63 -11.38
C ASP A 94 10.10 -4.68 -11.16
N ALA A 95 10.86 -4.60 -12.25
CA ALA A 95 12.32 -4.67 -12.21
C ALA A 95 12.93 -3.54 -11.37
N GLY A 96 12.29 -2.36 -11.33
CA GLY A 96 12.73 -1.24 -10.50
C GLY A 96 12.59 -1.54 -9.01
N TYR A 97 11.46 -2.12 -8.60
CA TYR A 97 11.23 -2.57 -7.23
C TYR A 97 12.21 -3.67 -6.82
N VAL A 98 12.28 -4.75 -7.60
CA VAL A 98 13.14 -5.91 -7.31
C VAL A 98 14.62 -5.51 -7.21
N SER A 99 15.10 -4.68 -8.14
CA SER A 99 16.48 -4.20 -8.12
C SER A 99 16.75 -3.33 -6.88
N SER A 100 15.83 -2.39 -6.57
CA SER A 100 15.98 -1.48 -5.44
C SER A 100 15.93 -2.20 -4.09
N ARG A 101 15.07 -3.21 -3.93
CA ARG A 101 15.01 -4.08 -2.74
C ARG A 101 16.31 -4.87 -2.55
N LYS A 102 16.87 -5.45 -3.62
CA LYS A 102 18.12 -6.22 -3.56
C LYS A 102 19.35 -5.40 -3.17
N VAL A 103 19.38 -4.12 -3.53
CA VAL A 103 20.49 -3.20 -3.17
C VAL A 103 20.19 -2.39 -1.91
N ASN A 104 19.12 -2.72 -1.17
CA ASN A 104 18.66 -1.98 0.02
C ASN A 104 18.41 -0.48 -0.22
N ALA A 105 18.04 -0.09 -1.44
CA ALA A 105 17.55 1.26 -1.74
C ALA A 105 16.06 1.43 -1.39
N ILE A 106 15.32 0.33 -1.28
CA ILE A 106 13.98 0.25 -0.69
C ILE A 106 14.04 -0.72 0.48
N GLY A 107 13.52 -0.31 1.64
CA GLY A 107 13.47 -1.13 2.85
C GLY A 107 12.52 -2.32 2.74
N PRO A 108 12.55 -3.26 3.70
CA PRO A 108 11.66 -4.41 3.72
C PRO A 108 10.19 -3.99 3.73
N LEU A 109 9.40 -4.60 2.85
CA LEU A 109 7.95 -4.39 2.82
C LEU A 109 7.36 -4.71 4.19
N GLU A 110 6.48 -3.85 4.68
CA GLU A 110 5.79 -3.99 5.94
C GLU A 110 4.32 -4.32 5.71
N LEU A 111 3.86 -5.44 6.26
CA LEU A 111 2.46 -5.79 6.36
C LEU A 111 1.93 -5.34 7.71
N ARG A 112 0.92 -4.46 7.71
CA ARG A 112 0.19 -4.03 8.91
C ARG A 112 -1.22 -4.59 8.87
N VAL A 113 -1.53 -5.49 9.80
CA VAL A 113 -2.88 -6.01 9.97
C VAL A 113 -3.67 -5.04 10.84
N VAL A 114 -4.80 -4.55 10.33
CA VAL A 114 -5.68 -3.62 11.05
C VAL A 114 -6.92 -4.34 11.60
N TRP A 115 -7.51 -3.76 12.64
CA TRP A 115 -8.75 -4.29 13.22
C TRP A 115 -9.91 -4.25 12.22
N LYS A 116 -10.82 -5.23 12.34
CA LYS A 116 -12.06 -5.24 11.56
C LYS A 116 -12.89 -3.96 11.81
N GLY A 117 -13.41 -3.37 10.75
CA GLY A 117 -14.11 -2.09 10.74
C GLY A 117 -13.20 -0.87 10.56
N THR A 118 -11.88 -1.04 10.37
CA THR A 118 -10.97 0.09 10.14
C THR A 118 -11.30 0.80 8.82
N PHE A 119 -11.54 0.06 7.75
CA PHE A 119 -11.95 0.67 6.48
C PHE A 119 -13.36 1.26 6.53
N HIS A 120 -14.22 0.76 7.41
CA HIS A 120 -15.51 1.39 7.69
C HIS A 120 -15.35 2.77 8.35
N LYS A 121 -14.40 2.92 9.29
CA LYS A 121 -14.07 4.24 9.87
C LYS A 121 -13.55 5.22 8.81
N ILE A 122 -12.82 4.74 7.80
CA ILE A 122 -12.36 5.55 6.67
C ILE A 122 -13.57 5.99 5.84
N LEU A 123 -14.50 5.08 5.53
CA LEU A 123 -15.76 5.42 4.86
C LEU A 123 -16.52 6.51 5.65
N ASP A 124 -16.74 6.32 6.96
CA ASP A 124 -17.43 7.28 7.81
C ASP A 124 -16.76 8.66 7.80
N HIS A 125 -15.42 8.69 7.78
CA HIS A 125 -14.67 9.94 7.65
C HIS A 125 -15.02 10.68 6.34
N TYR A 126 -15.06 9.97 5.20
CA TYR A 126 -15.42 10.58 3.92
C TYR A 126 -16.90 10.98 3.84
N LEU A 127 -17.80 10.21 4.45
CA LEU A 127 -19.21 10.58 4.55
C LEU A 127 -19.39 11.87 5.36
N GLY A 128 -18.64 12.03 6.46
CA GLY A 128 -18.62 13.28 7.24
C GLY A 128 -18.11 14.50 6.47
N LEU A 129 -17.32 14.28 5.41
CA LEU A 129 -16.87 15.33 4.48
C LEU A 129 -17.87 15.60 3.33
N GLY A 130 -19.03 14.94 3.33
CA GLY A 130 -20.08 15.11 2.32
C GLY A 130 -19.96 14.20 1.10
N ALA A 131 -19.11 13.17 1.13
CA ALA A 131 -19.06 12.18 0.06
C ALA A 131 -20.35 11.34 0.03
N ALA A 132 -20.84 11.03 -1.17
CA ALA A 132 -21.95 10.09 -1.31
C ALA A 132 -21.47 8.65 -1.11
N VAL A 133 -22.21 7.87 -0.31
CA VAL A 133 -21.90 6.44 -0.04
C VAL A 133 -21.70 5.65 -1.34
N SER A 134 -22.53 5.91 -2.34
CA SER A 134 -22.49 5.22 -3.64
C SER A 134 -21.26 5.55 -4.50
N GLN A 135 -20.53 6.61 -4.17
CA GLN A 135 -19.33 7.04 -4.90
C GLN A 135 -18.04 6.70 -4.17
N PHE A 136 -18.13 6.28 -2.90
CA PHE A 136 -16.95 5.97 -2.12
C PHE A 136 -16.27 4.70 -2.63
N LYS A 137 -14.97 4.81 -2.87
CA LYS A 137 -14.06 3.68 -3.06
C LYS A 137 -12.90 3.86 -2.10
N THR A 138 -12.53 2.78 -1.42
CA THR A 138 -11.34 2.75 -0.57
C THR A 138 -10.11 3.13 -1.39
N PRO A 139 -9.32 4.14 -0.99
CA PRO A 139 -8.09 4.47 -1.69
C PRO A 139 -7.10 3.31 -1.56
N ARG A 140 -6.59 2.79 -2.68
CA ARG A 140 -5.63 1.67 -2.69
C ARG A 140 -4.21 2.10 -2.30
N CYS A 141 -3.90 3.38 -2.40
CA CYS A 141 -2.69 4.01 -1.86
C CYS A 141 -3.11 5.32 -1.18
N VAL A 142 -2.68 5.49 0.06
CA VAL A 142 -2.89 6.70 0.83
C VAL A 142 -1.63 7.53 0.72
N GLY A 143 -1.72 8.67 0.03
CA GLY A 143 -0.60 9.59 -0.10
C GLY A 143 -0.23 10.27 1.23
N PRO A 144 1.00 10.81 1.35
CA PRO A 144 1.51 11.43 2.58
C PRO A 144 0.72 12.67 3.03
N THR A 145 -0.07 13.27 2.13
CA THR A 145 -0.91 14.43 2.44
C THR A 145 -2.23 14.06 3.10
N ASN A 146 -2.64 12.79 3.07
CA ASN A 146 -3.91 12.34 3.62
C ASN A 146 -3.76 11.89 5.09
N ASN A 147 -3.38 12.85 5.94
CA ASN A 147 -3.03 12.62 7.34
C ASN A 147 -4.13 11.94 8.15
N LYS A 148 -5.40 12.25 7.88
CA LYS A 148 -6.52 11.70 8.67
C LYS A 148 -6.74 10.22 8.40
N VAL A 149 -6.65 9.80 7.13
CA VAL A 149 -6.76 8.39 6.75
C VAL A 149 -5.55 7.61 7.24
N LEU A 150 -4.34 8.15 7.10
CA LEU A 150 -3.13 7.53 7.67
C LEU A 150 -3.24 7.38 9.19
N GLN A 151 -3.75 8.39 9.89
CA GLN A 151 -3.99 8.31 11.33
C GLN A 151 -4.97 7.17 11.67
N ILE A 152 -6.10 7.07 10.97
CA ILE A 152 -7.07 5.97 11.19
C ILE A 152 -6.39 4.61 10.97
N LEU A 153 -5.59 4.46 9.91
CA LEU A 153 -4.88 3.21 9.63
C LEU A 153 -3.86 2.87 10.73
N CYS A 154 -2.99 3.82 11.08
CA CYS A 154 -1.93 3.63 12.08
C CYS A 154 -2.47 3.39 13.50
N ASP A 155 -3.53 4.11 13.90
CA ASP A 155 -4.14 3.96 15.24
C ASP A 155 -4.88 2.61 15.41
N ASN A 156 -5.22 1.94 14.30
CA ASN A 156 -5.96 0.67 14.31
C ASN A 156 -5.10 -0.54 13.88
N VAL A 157 -3.77 -0.40 13.87
CA VAL A 157 -2.87 -1.53 13.63
C VAL A 157 -2.92 -2.48 14.82
N ALA A 158 -3.27 -3.75 14.54
CA ALA A 158 -3.24 -4.83 15.52
C ALA A 158 -1.86 -5.51 15.55
N LYS A 159 -1.27 -5.77 14.37
CA LYS A 159 0.01 -6.45 14.21
C LYS A 159 0.78 -5.89 13.03
N ASN A 160 2.12 -5.94 13.10
CA ASN A 160 3.01 -5.56 12.01
C ASN A 160 4.06 -6.64 11.74
N TYR A 161 4.45 -6.78 10.47
CA TYR A 161 5.45 -7.74 10.02
C TYR A 161 6.29 -7.11 8.93
N PHE A 162 7.60 -7.28 9.00
CA PHE A 162 8.52 -6.89 7.93
C PHE A 162 8.89 -8.11 7.10
N SER A 163 9.02 -7.96 5.79
CA SER A 163 9.48 -9.03 4.90
C SER A 163 10.92 -9.42 5.20
N THR A 164 11.19 -10.72 5.12
CA THR A 164 12.54 -11.33 5.20
C THR A 164 12.87 -12.08 3.90
N ALA A 165 12.19 -11.75 2.80
CA ALA A 165 12.31 -12.46 1.53
C ALA A 165 13.58 -12.13 0.72
N PHE A 166 14.24 -11.01 1.01
CA PHE A 166 15.43 -10.50 0.31
C PHE A 166 16.62 -10.40 1.25
#